data_AF-A0A954ZV31-F1
#
_entry.id   AF-A0A954ZV31-F1
#
_cell.length_a   1.000
_cell.length_b   1.000
_cell.length_c   1.000
_cell.angle_alpha   90.00
_cell.angle_beta   90.00
_cell.angle_gamma   90.00
#
_symmetry.space_group_name_H-M   'P 1'
#
loop_
_entity.id
_entity.type
_entity.pdbx_description
1 polymer ?
#
loop_
_entity_poly.entity_id
_entity_poly.type
_entity_poly.pdbx_seq_one_letter_code
_entity_poly.pdbx_strand_id
1 'polypeptide(L)'
;MPDAAYALRQIDIAREELTGVLGECPSSGARIAKALAALQSLERELIADAGERPTARRRGPKAAKTVEDYKVEKFPSRPAVLAEYRSTDAEPFRCPKDIVLATADAVRDLEQCKFVDLHEAVQKALGERVPDYHIRTALRWMKHEQLIRHERAMFSPAKAGSLKSQATKAWKRLEAES
;
A
#
# COMPACT_ATOMS: atom_id res chain seq x y z
N MET A 1 -7.18 9.79 -0.26
CA MET A 1 -6.25 10.57 0.57
C MET A 1 -6.56 12.03 0.28
N PRO A 2 -6.87 12.86 1.28
CA PRO A 2 -7.04 14.30 1.03
C PRO A 2 -5.73 14.90 0.50
N ASP A 3 -5.84 15.79 -0.49
CA ASP A 3 -4.73 16.52 -1.11
C ASP A 3 -4.10 17.50 -0.09
N ALA A 4 -2.79 17.76 -0.16
CA ALA A 4 -2.09 18.68 0.75
C ALA A 4 -2.71 20.09 0.71
N ALA A 5 -3.23 20.51 -0.45
CA ALA A 5 -3.97 21.76 -0.60
C ALA A 5 -5.29 21.77 0.20
N TYR A 6 -5.94 20.61 0.37
CA TYR A 6 -7.13 20.48 1.22
C TYR A 6 -6.76 20.55 2.70
N ALA A 7 -5.66 19.89 3.11
CA ALA A 7 -5.18 19.91 4.50
C ALA A 7 -4.78 21.33 4.96
N LEU A 8 -4.05 22.08 4.11
CA LEU A 8 -3.67 23.46 4.43
C LEU A 8 -4.90 24.38 4.59
N ARG A 9 -5.92 24.24 3.74
CA ARG A 9 -7.18 24.99 3.89
C ARG A 9 -7.89 24.68 5.21
N GLN A 10 -7.87 23.43 5.67
CA GLN A 10 -8.47 23.06 6.96
C GLN A 10 -7.69 23.67 8.15
N ILE A 11 -6.37 23.81 8.03
CA ILE A 11 -5.53 24.47 9.05
C ILE A 11 -5.83 25.96 9.11
N ASP A 12 -6.01 26.63 7.97
CA ASP A 12 -6.38 28.05 7.92
C ASP A 12 -7.73 28.31 8.60
N ILE A 13 -8.75 27.48 8.31
CA ILE A 13 -10.08 27.56 8.94
C ILE A 13 -9.97 27.39 10.46
N ALA A 14 -9.24 26.36 10.92
CA ALA A 14 -9.05 26.11 12.36
C ALA A 14 -8.30 27.26 13.06
N ARG A 15 -7.37 27.93 12.38
CA ARG A 15 -6.64 29.09 12.91
C ARG A 15 -7.57 30.31 13.06
N GLU A 16 -8.43 30.57 12.08
CA GLU A 16 -9.39 31.66 12.13
C GLU A 16 -10.41 31.48 13.27
N GLU A 17 -10.95 30.27 13.42
CA GLU A 17 -11.89 29.94 14.51
C GLU A 17 -11.25 30.11 15.90
N LEU A 18 -10.02 29.59 16.09
CA LEU A 18 -9.30 29.72 17.36
C LEU A 18 -8.93 31.18 17.68
N THR A 19 -8.64 31.99 16.67
CA THR A 19 -8.36 33.42 16.84
C THR A 19 -9.63 34.19 17.22
N GLY A 20 -10.78 33.82 16.65
CA GLY A 20 -12.09 34.36 17.05
C GLY A 20 -12.42 34.06 18.52
N VAL A 21 -12.24 32.80 18.95
CA VAL A 21 -12.46 32.39 20.34
C VAL A 21 -11.51 33.10 21.33
N LEU A 22 -10.29 33.44 20.90
CA LEU A 22 -9.35 34.23 21.70
C LEU A 22 -9.87 35.65 21.96
N GLY A 23 -10.55 36.26 20.99
CA GLY A 23 -11.17 37.57 21.11
C GLY A 23 -12.39 37.60 22.04
N GLU A 24 -13.13 36.49 22.10
CA GLU A 24 -14.35 36.36 22.92
C GLU A 24 -14.05 35.92 24.37
N CYS A 25 -12.97 35.17 24.60
CA CYS A 25 -12.69 34.56 25.91
C CYS A 25 -11.19 34.63 26.29
N PRO A 26 -10.71 35.78 26.80
CA PRO A 26 -9.28 36.03 27.09
C PRO A 26 -8.68 35.09 28.14
N SER A 27 -9.51 34.57 29.05
CA SER A 27 -9.12 33.61 30.10
C SER A 27 -8.65 32.26 29.56
N SER A 28 -8.94 31.96 28.28
CA SER A 28 -8.49 30.74 27.60
C SER A 28 -7.21 30.94 26.80
N GLY A 29 -6.60 32.12 26.86
CA GLY A 29 -5.46 32.54 26.03
C GLY A 29 -4.27 31.57 26.03
N ALA A 30 -3.92 30.98 27.18
CA ALA A 30 -2.82 30.03 27.26
C ALA A 30 -3.09 28.70 26.53
N ARG A 31 -4.33 28.20 26.55
CA ARG A 31 -4.72 26.96 25.86
C ARG A 31 -4.83 27.19 24.36
N ILE A 32 -5.37 28.35 23.97
CA ILE A 32 -5.52 28.74 22.56
C ILE A 32 -4.14 29.04 21.94
N ALA A 33 -3.24 29.72 22.66
CA ALA A 33 -1.86 29.93 22.20
C ALA A 33 -1.13 28.59 21.96
N LYS A 34 -1.35 27.60 22.84
CA LYS A 34 -0.80 26.25 22.66
C LYS A 34 -1.40 25.53 21.44
N ALA A 35 -2.69 25.69 21.19
CA ALA A 35 -3.36 25.13 20.01
C ALA A 35 -2.87 25.78 18.71
N LEU A 36 -2.70 27.11 18.69
CA LEU A 36 -2.15 27.85 17.56
C LEU A 36 -0.70 27.46 17.27
N ALA A 37 0.14 27.25 18.30
CA ALA A 37 1.49 26.76 18.13
C ALA A 37 1.53 25.34 17.53
N ALA A 38 0.60 24.46 17.93
CA ALA A 38 0.48 23.11 17.37
C ALA A 38 0.06 23.14 15.89
N LEU A 39 -0.89 24.00 15.52
CA LEU A 39 -1.29 24.19 14.11
C LEU A 39 -0.13 24.73 13.26
N GLN A 40 0.66 25.67 13.79
CA GLN A 40 1.83 26.19 13.08
C GLN A 40 2.91 25.13 12.89
N SER A 41 3.05 24.18 13.81
CA SER A 41 3.96 23.03 13.64
C SER A 41 3.49 22.12 12.51
N LEU A 42 2.19 21.80 12.46
CA LEU A 42 1.59 20.99 11.41
C LEU A 42 1.68 21.65 10.03
N GLU A 43 1.47 22.96 9.95
CA GLU A 43 1.63 23.74 8.72
C GLU A 43 3.08 23.66 8.21
N ARG A 44 4.07 23.79 9.11
CA ARG A 44 5.50 23.66 8.75
C ARG A 44 5.84 22.26 8.26
N GLU A 45 5.30 21.22 8.88
CA GLU A 45 5.50 19.83 8.44
C GLU A 45 4.89 19.60 7.05
N LEU A 46 3.67 20.08 6.79
CA LEU A 46 3.02 19.98 5.48
C LEU A 46 3.74 20.79 4.40
N ILE A 47 4.25 21.98 4.72
CA ILE A 47 5.04 22.80 3.80
C ILE A 47 6.41 22.18 3.57
N ALA A 48 7.05 21.58 4.58
CA ALA A 48 8.31 20.86 4.41
C ALA A 48 8.12 19.61 3.53
N ASP A 49 7.04 18.87 3.70
CA ASP A 49 6.68 17.69 2.90
C ASP A 49 6.30 18.08 1.45
N ALA A 50 5.72 19.29 1.26
CA ALA A 50 5.47 19.87 -0.05
C ALA A 50 6.74 20.48 -0.71
N GLY A 51 7.67 20.99 0.09
CA GLY A 51 8.94 21.62 -0.29
C GLY A 51 10.06 20.62 -0.56
N GLU A 52 9.98 19.40 0.00
CA GLU A 52 10.81 18.26 -0.38
C GLU A 52 10.28 17.56 -1.64
N ARG A 53 10.08 18.34 -2.72
CA ARG A 53 10.37 17.80 -4.05
C ARG A 53 11.77 18.24 -4.41
N PRO A 54 12.82 17.49 -4.03
CA PRO A 54 14.06 17.62 -4.75
C PRO A 54 13.72 17.34 -6.21
N THR A 55 13.99 18.31 -7.09
CA THR A 55 14.18 18.08 -8.52
C THR A 55 15.45 17.24 -8.71
N ALA A 56 15.50 16.08 -8.04
CA ALA A 56 16.47 15.07 -8.30
C ALA A 56 16.09 14.51 -9.66
N ARG A 57 16.98 14.75 -10.64
CA ARG A 57 17.07 13.95 -11.87
C ARG A 57 16.63 12.54 -11.54
N ARG A 58 15.58 12.04 -12.20
CA ARG A 58 15.05 10.68 -12.02
C ARG A 58 16.24 9.72 -11.88
N ARG A 59 16.59 9.35 -10.65
CA ARG A 59 17.47 8.22 -10.44
C ARG A 59 16.74 7.07 -11.09
N GLY A 60 17.43 6.34 -11.97
CA GLY A 60 16.89 5.13 -12.58
C GLY A 60 16.27 4.23 -11.50
N PRO A 61 15.37 3.30 -11.87
CA PRO A 61 14.63 2.49 -10.91
C PRO A 61 15.56 2.01 -9.81
N LYS A 62 15.31 2.44 -8.56
CA LYS A 62 16.07 1.97 -7.40
C LYS A 62 16.02 0.45 -7.48
N ALA A 63 17.17 -0.20 -7.63
CA ALA A 63 17.24 -1.65 -7.80
C ALA A 63 16.33 -2.28 -6.75
N ALA A 64 15.30 -3.00 -7.22
CA ALA A 64 14.39 -3.66 -6.31
C ALA A 64 15.23 -4.56 -5.41
N LYS A 65 15.16 -4.34 -4.08
CA LYS A 65 15.90 -5.16 -3.11
C LYS A 65 15.59 -6.62 -3.40
N THR A 66 16.63 -7.45 -3.48
CA THR A 66 16.51 -8.86 -3.86
C THR A 66 15.57 -9.56 -2.88
N VAL A 67 14.49 -10.12 -3.41
CA VAL A 67 13.66 -11.05 -2.66
C VAL A 67 14.48 -12.32 -2.48
N GLU A 68 14.63 -12.76 -1.24
CA GLU A 68 15.41 -13.96 -0.93
C GLU A 68 14.54 -15.20 -0.97
N ASP A 69 13.35 -15.11 -0.39
CA ASP A 69 12.49 -16.28 -0.23
C ASP A 69 11.02 -15.89 -0.02
N TYR A 70 10.14 -16.85 -0.27
CA TYR A 70 8.72 -16.79 0.08
C TYR A 70 8.35 -17.98 0.96
N LYS A 71 7.51 -17.76 1.97
CA LYS A 71 6.99 -18.86 2.82
C LYS A 71 5.51 -18.67 3.12
N VAL A 72 4.83 -19.76 3.46
CA VAL A 72 3.47 -19.67 4.03
C VAL A 72 3.57 -19.76 5.54
N GLU A 73 3.27 -18.66 6.21
CA GLU A 73 3.21 -18.61 7.67
C GLU A 73 1.81 -19.01 8.14
N LYS A 74 1.74 -20.01 9.01
CA LYS A 74 0.51 -20.49 9.65
C LYS A 74 0.46 -19.97 11.07
N PHE A 75 -0.69 -19.45 11.48
CA PHE A 75 -0.93 -18.98 12.84
C PHE A 75 -2.10 -19.76 13.45
N PRO A 76 -2.06 -20.10 14.75
CA PRO A 76 -3.14 -20.85 15.39
C PRO A 76 -4.51 -20.16 15.33
N SER A 77 -4.53 -18.82 15.35
CA SER A 77 -5.74 -17.99 15.46
C SER A 77 -5.96 -17.05 14.28
N ARG A 78 -5.13 -17.13 13.22
CA ARG A 78 -5.23 -16.25 12.06
C ARG A 78 -5.11 -17.04 10.75
N PRO A 79 -5.73 -16.55 9.66
CA PRO A 79 -5.53 -17.14 8.34
C PRO A 79 -4.04 -17.21 7.97
N ALA A 80 -3.68 -18.23 7.21
CA ALA A 80 -2.34 -18.35 6.67
C ALA A 80 -2.02 -17.18 5.74
N VAL A 81 -0.77 -16.72 5.77
CA VAL A 81 -0.29 -15.60 4.96
C VAL A 81 0.93 -16.00 4.16
N LEU A 82 1.06 -15.41 2.98
CA LEU A 82 2.28 -15.42 2.18
C LEU A 82 3.23 -14.37 2.75
N ALA A 83 4.41 -14.80 3.22
CA ALA A 83 5.47 -13.93 3.67
C ALA A 83 6.57 -13.82 2.60
N GLU A 84 6.93 -12.59 2.24
CA GLU A 84 8.05 -12.26 1.35
C GLU A 84 9.24 -11.78 2.20
N TYR A 85 10.28 -12.61 2.25
CA TYR A 85 11.54 -12.32 2.91
C TYR A 85 12.49 -11.62 1.94
N ARG A 86 13.18 -10.60 2.45
CA ARG A 86 14.18 -9.83 1.70
C ARG A 86 15.48 -9.84 2.47
N SER A 87 16.58 -9.54 1.77
CA SER A 87 17.96 -9.55 2.31
C SER A 87 18.28 -8.53 3.40
N THR A 88 17.27 -7.96 4.03
CA THR A 88 17.41 -6.98 5.11
C THR A 88 16.72 -7.54 6.35
N ASP A 89 17.21 -7.21 7.55
CA ASP A 89 16.60 -7.56 8.84
C ASP A 89 15.23 -6.90 9.11
N ALA A 90 14.60 -6.33 8.08
CA ALA A 90 13.25 -5.77 8.17
C ALA A 90 12.21 -6.90 8.22
N GLU A 91 11.07 -6.63 8.88
CA GLU A 91 9.97 -7.58 8.91
C GLU A 91 9.49 -7.95 7.49
N PRO A 92 9.12 -9.23 7.26
CA PRO A 92 8.68 -9.70 5.95
C PRO A 92 7.33 -9.09 5.57
N PHE A 93 7.12 -8.89 4.27
CA PHE A 93 5.83 -8.44 3.77
C PHE A 93 4.86 -9.61 3.78
N ARG A 94 3.77 -9.49 4.55
CA ARG A 94 2.74 -10.53 4.66
C ARG A 94 1.54 -10.20 3.80
N CYS A 95 1.00 -11.19 3.10
CA CYS A 95 -0.19 -11.09 2.27
C CYS A 95 -1.16 -12.24 2.55
N PRO A 96 -2.39 -11.97 3.01
CA PRO A 96 -3.43 -12.96 3.19
C PRO A 96 -3.72 -13.81 1.93
N LYS A 97 -4.02 -15.11 2.13
CA LYS A 97 -4.25 -16.09 1.05
C LYS A 97 -5.40 -15.71 0.13
N ASP A 98 -6.49 -15.22 0.70
CA ASP A 98 -7.67 -14.74 -0.03
C ASP A 98 -7.31 -13.60 -1.00
N ILE A 99 -6.49 -12.63 -0.58
CA ILE A 99 -6.01 -11.56 -1.46
C ILE A 99 -5.12 -12.11 -2.57
N VAL A 100 -4.25 -13.09 -2.28
CA VAL A 100 -3.44 -13.75 -3.33
C VAL A 100 -4.33 -14.41 -4.39
N LEU A 101 -5.35 -15.16 -3.96
CA LEU A 101 -6.26 -15.84 -4.87
C LEU A 101 -7.18 -14.88 -5.64
N ALA A 102 -7.66 -13.81 -4.99
CA ALA A 102 -8.43 -12.76 -5.65
C ALA A 102 -7.58 -12.02 -6.69
N THR A 103 -6.31 -11.75 -6.39
CA THR A 103 -5.37 -11.17 -7.35
C THR A 103 -5.16 -12.08 -8.55
N ALA A 104 -5.02 -13.39 -8.34
CA ALA A 104 -4.88 -14.37 -9.41
C ALA A 104 -6.13 -14.45 -10.31
N ASP A 105 -7.34 -14.38 -9.74
CA ASP A 105 -8.57 -14.29 -10.54
C ASP A 105 -8.66 -12.99 -11.33
N ALA A 106 -8.31 -11.85 -10.72
CA ALA A 106 -8.36 -10.55 -11.39
C ALA A 106 -7.36 -10.45 -12.56
N VAL A 107 -6.13 -10.97 -12.42
CA VAL A 107 -5.17 -11.02 -13.55
C VAL A 107 -5.68 -11.91 -14.68
N ARG A 108 -6.35 -13.03 -14.37
CA ARG A 108 -6.97 -13.89 -15.38
C ARG A 108 -8.06 -13.15 -16.12
N ASP A 109 -8.99 -12.52 -15.40
CA ASP A 109 -10.17 -11.89 -15.98
C ASP A 109 -9.87 -10.68 -16.85
N LEU A 110 -8.85 -9.92 -16.46
CA LEU A 110 -8.44 -8.76 -17.22
C LEU A 110 -7.54 -9.12 -18.41
N GLU A 111 -7.02 -10.36 -18.47
CA GLU A 111 -6.06 -10.92 -19.44
C GLU A 111 -4.72 -10.18 -19.55
N GLN A 112 -4.75 -8.85 -19.61
CA GLN A 112 -3.61 -7.94 -19.58
C GLN A 112 -4.04 -6.63 -18.89
N CYS A 113 -3.46 -6.31 -17.73
CA CYS A 113 -3.89 -5.15 -16.92
C CYS A 113 -2.75 -4.34 -16.32
N LYS A 114 -3.00 -3.06 -16.01
CA LYS A 114 -2.11 -2.27 -15.15
C LYS A 114 -2.43 -2.56 -13.68
N PHE A 115 -1.51 -2.15 -12.81
CA PHE A 115 -1.71 -2.28 -11.36
C PHE A 115 -2.99 -1.59 -10.86
N VAL A 116 -3.35 -0.43 -11.42
CA VAL A 116 -4.54 0.33 -10.99
C VAL A 116 -5.82 -0.46 -11.25
N ASP A 117 -5.99 -0.95 -12.48
CA ASP A 117 -7.15 -1.74 -12.88
C ASP A 117 -7.26 -3.04 -12.05
N LEU A 118 -6.12 -3.68 -11.80
CA LEU A 118 -6.05 -4.88 -10.98
C LEU A 118 -6.45 -4.60 -9.53
N HIS A 119 -5.97 -3.48 -8.97
CA HIS A 119 -6.24 -3.10 -7.59
C HIS A 119 -7.74 -2.82 -7.38
N GLU A 120 -8.35 -2.07 -8.29
CA GLU A 120 -9.80 -1.83 -8.29
C GLU A 120 -10.59 -3.14 -8.40
N ALA A 121 -10.19 -4.05 -9.29
CA ALA A 121 -10.84 -5.34 -9.47
C ALA A 121 -10.77 -6.21 -8.20
N VAL A 122 -9.61 -6.25 -7.52
CA VAL A 122 -9.43 -7.02 -6.27
C VAL A 122 -10.27 -6.43 -5.13
N GLN A 123 -10.28 -5.10 -4.98
CA GLN A 123 -11.13 -4.44 -3.96
C GLN A 123 -12.60 -4.70 -4.20
N LYS A 124 -13.05 -4.60 -5.46
CA LYS A 124 -14.43 -4.90 -5.84
C LYS A 124 -14.80 -6.36 -5.54
N ALA A 125 -13.90 -7.30 -5.80
CA ALA A 125 -14.13 -8.72 -5.56
C ALA A 125 -14.24 -9.07 -4.07
N LEU A 126 -13.46 -8.40 -3.20
CA LEU A 126 -13.46 -8.64 -1.76
C LEU A 126 -14.47 -7.77 -1.00
N GLY A 127 -15.00 -6.72 -1.62
CA GLY A 127 -15.96 -5.81 -0.98
C GLY A 127 -15.36 -4.90 0.09
N GLU A 128 -14.02 -4.81 0.14
CA GLU A 128 -13.30 -4.03 1.13
C GLU A 128 -12.06 -3.34 0.55
N ARG A 129 -11.51 -2.38 1.30
CA ARG A 129 -10.28 -1.68 0.91
C ARG A 129 -9.07 -2.56 1.18
N VAL A 130 -8.37 -2.94 0.11
CA VAL A 130 -7.13 -3.72 0.18
C VAL A 130 -5.90 -2.82 0.12
N PRO A 131 -4.91 -2.98 1.03
CA PRO A 131 -3.64 -2.28 0.94
C PRO A 131 -2.83 -2.67 -0.31
N ASP A 132 -2.26 -1.69 -1.01
CA ASP A 132 -1.47 -1.89 -2.24
C ASP A 132 -0.36 -2.92 -2.08
N TYR A 133 0.31 -2.94 -0.92
CA TYR A 133 1.45 -3.82 -0.71
C TYR A 133 1.05 -5.29 -0.70
N HIS A 134 -0.18 -5.66 -0.28
CA HIS A 134 -0.67 -7.04 -0.35
C HIS A 134 -0.73 -7.52 -1.81
N ILE A 135 -1.34 -6.74 -2.69
CA ILE A 135 -1.47 -7.06 -4.10
C ILE A 135 -0.09 -7.10 -4.76
N ARG A 136 0.81 -6.16 -4.42
CA ARG A 136 2.18 -6.17 -4.95
C ARG A 136 2.98 -7.39 -4.49
N THR A 137 2.83 -7.83 -3.24
CA THR A 137 3.45 -9.06 -2.74
C THR A 137 2.92 -10.28 -3.47
N ALA A 138 1.60 -10.37 -3.67
CA ALA A 138 0.98 -11.43 -4.45
C ALA A 138 1.52 -11.47 -5.89
N LEU A 139 1.61 -10.32 -6.57
CA LEU A 139 2.14 -10.22 -7.93
C LEU A 139 3.62 -10.61 -8.02
N ARG A 140 4.46 -10.17 -7.08
CA ARG A 140 5.88 -10.54 -7.07
C ARG A 140 6.08 -12.04 -6.87
N TRP A 141 5.32 -12.64 -5.96
CA TRP A 141 5.31 -14.09 -5.77
C TRP A 141 4.80 -14.82 -7.01
N MET A 142 3.67 -14.42 -7.59
CA MET A 142 3.16 -15.04 -8.81
C MET A 142 4.15 -14.92 -9.99
N LYS A 143 4.90 -13.82 -10.07
CA LYS A 143 5.98 -13.67 -11.05
C LYS A 143 7.15 -14.61 -10.73
N HIS A 144 7.53 -14.75 -9.47
CA HIS A 144 8.57 -15.69 -9.02
C HIS A 144 8.20 -17.14 -9.38
N GLU A 145 6.96 -17.54 -9.12
CA GLU A 145 6.40 -18.85 -9.49
C GLU A 145 6.12 -19.01 -11.00
N GLN A 146 6.46 -18.02 -11.82
CA GLN A 146 6.25 -18.00 -13.27
C GLN A 146 4.78 -18.19 -13.68
N LEU A 147 3.85 -17.76 -12.84
CA LEU A 147 2.40 -17.82 -13.08
C LEU A 147 1.91 -16.64 -13.93
N ILE A 148 2.60 -15.50 -13.84
CA ILE A 148 2.29 -14.28 -14.60
C ILE A 148 3.53 -13.74 -15.31
N ARG A 149 3.30 -12.97 -16.37
CA ARG A 149 4.32 -12.13 -17.03
C ARG A 149 4.13 -10.68 -16.60
N HIS A 150 5.22 -9.93 -16.64
CA HIS A 150 5.20 -8.49 -16.38
C HIS A 150 6.03 -7.77 -17.44
N GLU A 151 5.36 -7.08 -18.36
CA GLU A 151 5.96 -6.39 -19.49
C GLU A 151 5.39 -4.96 -19.56
N ARG A 152 6.26 -3.94 -19.67
CA ARG A 152 5.85 -2.54 -19.82
C ARG A 152 4.77 -2.06 -18.82
N ALA A 153 4.89 -2.46 -17.55
CA ALA A 153 3.93 -2.17 -16.47
C ALA A 153 2.56 -2.88 -16.58
N MET A 154 2.43 -3.85 -17.48
CA MET A 154 1.25 -4.69 -17.64
C MET A 154 1.50 -6.08 -17.07
N PHE A 155 0.50 -6.65 -16.40
CA PHE A 155 0.49 -8.02 -15.91
C PHE A 155 -0.43 -8.88 -16.77
N SER A 156 0.01 -10.08 -17.11
CA SER A 156 -0.80 -11.05 -17.86
C SER A 156 -0.52 -12.49 -17.39
N PRO A 157 -1.46 -13.43 -17.54
CA PRO A 157 -1.21 -14.85 -17.26
C PRO A 157 -0.07 -15.40 -18.12
N ALA A 158 0.82 -16.20 -17.51
CA ALA A 158 1.94 -16.80 -18.25
C ALA A 158 1.51 -17.97 -19.16
N LYS A 159 0.45 -18.67 -18.77
CA LYS A 159 -0.14 -19.83 -19.47
C LYS A 159 -1.66 -19.70 -19.49
N ALA A 160 -2.29 -20.27 -20.52
CA ALA A 160 -3.74 -20.37 -20.58
C ALA A 160 -4.31 -21.25 -19.46
N GLY A 161 -5.59 -21.03 -19.11
CA GLY A 161 -6.32 -21.82 -18.12
C GLY A 161 -6.54 -21.09 -16.79
N SER A 162 -6.94 -21.84 -15.75
CA SER A 162 -7.30 -21.25 -14.46
C SER A 162 -6.05 -20.84 -13.66
N LEU A 163 -5.70 -19.55 -13.73
CA LEU A 163 -4.60 -18.97 -12.94
C LEU A 163 -4.80 -19.18 -11.43
N LYS A 164 -6.04 -19.11 -10.94
CA LYS A 164 -6.40 -19.44 -9.55
C LYS A 164 -6.04 -20.86 -9.15
N SER A 165 -6.31 -21.84 -10.00
CA SER A 165 -5.95 -23.25 -9.74
C SER A 165 -4.42 -23.42 -9.68
N GLN A 166 -3.70 -22.76 -10.60
CA GLN A 166 -2.24 -22.77 -10.60
C GLN A 166 -1.65 -22.12 -9.34
N ALA A 167 -2.17 -20.94 -8.95
CA ALA A 167 -1.80 -20.25 -7.72
C ALA A 167 -2.13 -21.10 -6.48
N THR A 168 -3.27 -21.77 -6.44
CA THR A 168 -3.64 -22.68 -5.33
C THR A 168 -2.67 -23.86 -5.22
N LYS A 169 -2.24 -24.44 -6.35
CA LYS A 169 -1.24 -25.53 -6.37
C LYS A 169 0.13 -25.03 -5.90
N ALA A 170 0.58 -23.87 -6.40
CA ALA A 170 1.84 -23.27 -5.97
C ALA A 170 1.83 -22.94 -4.47
N TRP A 171 0.72 -22.40 -3.96
CA TRP A 171 0.53 -22.15 -2.53
C TRP A 171 0.64 -23.43 -1.70
N LYS A 172 -0.02 -24.52 -2.12
CA LYS A 172 0.03 -25.81 -1.40
C LYS A 172 1.43 -26.42 -1.37
N ARG A 173 2.20 -26.27 -2.46
CA ARG A 173 3.61 -26.67 -2.49
C ARG A 173 4.41 -25.86 -1.48
N LEU A 174 4.24 -24.54 -1.49
CA LEU A 174 4.92 -23.66 -0.53
C LEU A 174 4.55 -23.98 0.93
N GLU A 175 3.29 -24.32 1.20
CA GLU A 175 2.80 -24.79 2.50
C GLU A 175 3.40 -26.13 2.97
N ALA A 176 3.90 -26.96 2.05
CA ALA A 176 4.54 -28.24 2.36
C ALA A 176 6.06 -28.09 2.55
N GLU A 177 6.64 -27.02 2.02
CA GLU A 177 8.07 -26.66 2.14
C GLU A 177 8.36 -25.75 3.35
N SER A 178 7.31 -25.12 3.92
CA SER A 178 7.36 -24.25 5.11
C SER A 178 7.09 -25.02 6.39
#